data_AF-A0A661HPE4-F1
#
_entry.id   AF-A0A661HPE4-F1
#
_cell.length_a   1.000
_cell.length_b   1.000
_cell.length_c   1.000
_cell.angle_alpha   90.00
_cell.angle_beta   90.00
_cell.angle_gamma   90.00
#
_symmetry.space_group_name_H-M   'P 1'
#
loop_
_entity.id
_entity.type
_entity.pdbx_description
1 polymer ?
#
loop_
_entity_poly.entity_id
_entity_poly.type
_entity_poly.pdbx_seq_one_letter_code
_entity_poly.pdbx_strand_id
1 'polypeptide(L)'
;GFELHFDELWQQISLKNVDCVLLPSVSTFESKQRWQELVKMRAFTHNCYVLRANRIGEYQEGDYRWHFYGDSLLASPNGEVEAHLGNSEELMIVDLDHEAVKEARRNWGFKEAISKR
;
A
#
# COMPACT_ATOMS: atom_id res chain seq x y z
N GLY A 1 6.27 7.01 -0.66
CA GLY A 1 6.05 6.05 -1.77
C GLY A 1 7.23 5.12 -1.96
N PHE A 2 8.40 5.65 -2.33
CA PHE A 2 9.62 4.88 -2.63
C PHE A 2 10.00 3.90 -1.51
N GLU A 3 9.71 4.27 -0.28
CA GLU A 3 9.89 3.52 0.95
C GLU A 3 9.28 2.10 0.94
N LEU A 4 8.24 1.88 0.12
CA LEU A 4 7.55 0.60 -0.04
C LEU A 4 8.50 -0.56 -0.40
N HIS A 5 9.63 -0.25 -1.05
CA HIS A 5 10.61 -1.23 -1.53
C HIS A 5 11.55 -1.75 -0.44
N PHE A 6 11.67 -1.08 0.70
CA PHE A 6 12.70 -1.42 1.69
C PHE A 6 12.14 -2.24 2.84
N ASP A 7 12.56 -3.50 2.93
CA ASP A 7 12.11 -4.43 3.96
C ASP A 7 12.39 -3.93 5.38
N GLU A 8 13.57 -3.33 5.59
CA GLU A 8 13.97 -2.79 6.89
C GLU A 8 12.92 -1.83 7.46
N LEU A 9 12.39 -0.93 6.62
CA LEU A 9 11.38 0.02 7.08
C LEU A 9 10.09 -0.70 7.49
N TRP A 10 9.67 -1.71 6.73
CA TRP A 10 8.46 -2.46 7.03
C TRP A 10 8.58 -3.33 8.28
N GLN A 11 9.78 -3.80 8.59
CA GLN A 11 10.06 -4.41 9.88
C GLN A 11 9.83 -3.40 11.02
N GLN A 12 10.36 -2.18 10.90
CA GLN A 12 10.14 -1.13 11.89
C GLN A 12 8.67 -0.73 12.03
N ILE A 13 7.92 -0.69 10.92
CA ILE A 13 6.47 -0.43 10.93
C ILE A 13 5.72 -1.54 11.68
N SER A 14 6.06 -2.80 11.43
CA SER A 14 5.41 -3.98 12.06
C SER A 14 5.58 -4.02 13.58
N LEU A 15 6.67 -3.47 14.10
CA LEU A 15 6.90 -3.37 15.54
C LEU A 15 5.89 -2.44 16.22
N LYS A 16 5.36 -1.46 15.50
CA LYS A 16 4.44 -0.44 16.04
C LYS A 16 2.98 -0.89 16.11
N ASN A 17 2.65 -2.10 15.64
CA ASN A 17 1.28 -2.64 15.61
C ASN A 17 0.25 -1.72 14.92
N VAL A 18 0.65 -1.05 13.84
CA VAL A 18 -0.24 -0.15 13.10
C VAL A 18 -1.29 -0.92 12.31
N ASP A 19 -2.52 -0.44 12.27
CA ASP A 19 -3.59 -1.09 11.52
C ASP A 19 -3.63 -0.67 10.05
N CYS A 20 -3.12 0.53 9.74
CA CYS A 20 -3.05 1.05 8.38
C CYS A 20 -1.76 1.83 8.14
N VAL A 21 -1.18 1.65 6.95
CA VAL A 21 -0.09 2.47 6.43
C VAL A 21 -0.64 3.37 5.32
N LEU A 22 -0.44 4.68 5.47
CA LEU A 22 -0.78 5.66 4.45
C LEU A 22 0.41 5.84 3.50
N LEU A 23 0.19 5.61 2.21
CA LEU A 23 1.24 5.60 1.20
C LEU A 23 0.97 6.66 0.10
N PRO A 24 1.44 7.90 0.29
CA PRO A 24 1.48 8.87 -0.79
C PRO A 24 2.53 8.49 -1.84
N SER A 25 2.18 8.58 -3.12
CA SER A 25 3.10 8.31 -4.23
C SER A 25 2.87 9.23 -5.46
N VAL A 26 3.89 9.31 -6.30
CA VAL A 26 3.90 10.03 -7.59
C VAL A 26 4.46 9.12 -8.69
N SER A 27 3.92 7.90 -8.76
CA SER A 27 4.46 6.83 -9.60
C SER A 27 4.14 7.02 -11.08
N THR A 28 5.12 6.71 -11.94
CA THR A 28 5.10 6.89 -13.40
C THR A 28 5.65 5.63 -14.12
N PHE A 29 5.95 5.72 -15.42
CA PHE A 29 6.70 4.71 -16.20
C PHE A 29 6.05 3.31 -16.28
N GLU A 30 4.73 3.26 -16.49
CA GLU A 30 3.95 2.02 -16.64
C GLU A 30 4.20 1.00 -15.52
N SER A 31 4.57 1.49 -14.33
CA SER A 31 4.92 0.67 -13.18
C SER A 31 3.70 0.15 -12.41
N LYS A 32 2.48 0.43 -12.90
CA LYS A 32 1.19 0.18 -12.24
C LYS A 32 1.12 -1.20 -11.60
N GLN A 33 1.29 -2.26 -12.41
CA GLN A 33 1.17 -3.64 -11.92
C GLN A 33 2.20 -3.96 -10.83
N ARG A 34 3.45 -3.51 -10.97
CA ARG A 34 4.50 -3.72 -9.96
C ARG A 34 4.14 -3.05 -8.63
N TRP A 35 3.59 -1.85 -8.67
CA TRP A 35 3.12 -1.16 -7.46
C TRP A 35 1.93 -1.86 -6.82
N GLN A 36 0.95 -2.32 -7.62
CA GLN A 36 -0.19 -3.08 -7.09
C GLN A 36 0.27 -4.34 -6.36
N GLU A 37 1.17 -5.12 -6.97
CA GLU A 37 1.72 -6.32 -6.31
C GLU A 37 2.47 -5.96 -5.03
N LEU A 38 3.33 -4.94 -5.08
CA LEU A 38 4.12 -4.57 -3.91
C LEU A 38 3.22 -4.07 -2.76
N VAL A 39 2.19 -3.27 -3.04
CA VAL A 39 1.25 -2.78 -2.01
C VAL A 39 0.48 -3.94 -1.38
N LYS A 40 -0.08 -4.84 -2.19
CA LYS A 40 -0.80 -6.03 -1.72
C LYS A 40 0.09 -6.91 -0.84
N MET A 41 1.31 -7.19 -1.31
CA MET A 41 2.23 -8.07 -0.59
C MET A 41 2.68 -7.43 0.72
N ARG A 42 2.92 -6.11 0.77
CA ARG A 42 3.21 -5.42 2.04
C ARG A 42 2.03 -5.47 3.01
N ALA A 43 0.81 -5.29 2.54
CA ALA A 43 -0.38 -5.39 3.37
C ALA A 43 -0.50 -6.80 3.98
N PHE A 44 -0.32 -7.83 3.14
CA PHE A 44 -0.37 -9.23 3.55
C PHE A 44 0.74 -9.64 4.52
N THR A 45 2.02 -9.40 4.18
CA THR A 45 3.15 -9.88 4.99
C THR A 45 3.29 -9.18 6.33
N HIS A 46 2.64 -8.02 6.49
CA HIS A 46 2.64 -7.25 7.74
C HIS A 46 1.26 -7.21 8.42
N ASN A 47 0.27 -7.93 7.86
CA ASN A 47 -1.11 -8.00 8.32
C ASN A 47 -1.64 -6.64 8.78
N CYS A 48 -1.69 -5.69 7.84
CA CYS A 48 -2.23 -4.34 8.03
C CYS A 48 -2.82 -3.83 6.71
N TYR A 49 -3.67 -2.82 6.78
CA TYR A 49 -4.14 -2.12 5.60
C TYR A 49 -3.01 -1.27 4.99
N VAL A 50 -3.03 -1.12 3.67
CA VAL A 50 -2.19 -0.13 2.98
C VAL A 50 -3.06 0.71 2.07
N LEU A 51 -3.22 1.99 2.42
CA LEU A 51 -3.96 2.96 1.62
C LEU A 51 -2.98 3.78 0.79
N ARG A 52 -2.94 3.51 -0.51
CA ARG A 52 -2.11 4.24 -1.46
C ARG A 52 -2.90 5.35 -2.12
N ALA A 53 -2.35 6.57 -2.05
CA ALA A 53 -2.81 7.72 -2.81
C ALA A 53 -1.74 8.07 -3.84
N ASN A 54 -2.01 7.82 -5.13
CA ASN A 54 -1.11 8.13 -6.22
C ASN A 54 -1.62 9.31 -7.06
N ARG A 55 -0.68 10.14 -7.52
CA ARG A 55 -0.99 11.28 -8.38
C ARG A 55 -1.57 10.85 -9.73
N ILE A 56 -2.45 11.69 -10.28
CA ILE A 56 -2.94 11.65 -11.66
C ILE A 56 -2.40 12.83 -12.48
N GLY A 57 -2.58 12.77 -13.80
CA GLY A 57 -2.28 13.86 -14.72
C GLY A 57 -0.84 13.85 -15.20
N GLU A 58 -0.35 15.04 -15.57
CA GLU A 58 0.96 15.20 -16.19
C GLU A 58 1.76 16.29 -15.49
N TYR A 59 3.09 16.17 -15.57
CA TYR A 59 4.03 17.23 -15.19
C TYR A 59 4.94 17.49 -16.39
N GLN A 60 5.12 18.77 -16.72
CA GLN A 60 6.02 19.19 -17.78
C GLN A 60 6.91 20.34 -17.30
N GLU A 61 8.22 20.15 -17.45
CA GLU A 61 9.25 21.16 -17.19
C GLU A 61 10.34 21.06 -18.26
N GLY A 62 10.40 22.03 -19.16
CA GLY A 62 11.26 21.96 -20.34
C GLY A 62 10.93 20.74 -21.20
N ASP A 63 11.96 19.92 -21.47
CA ASP A 63 11.85 18.67 -22.23
C ASP A 63 11.41 17.47 -21.37
N TYR A 64 11.32 17.62 -20.05
CA TYR A 64 10.86 16.56 -19.16
C TYR A 64 9.33 16.51 -19.15
N ARG A 65 8.76 15.37 -19.53
CA ARG A 65 7.33 15.09 -19.42
C ARG A 65 7.09 13.80 -18.64
N TRP A 66 6.35 13.91 -17.54
CA TRP A 66 5.96 12.77 -16.71
C TRP A 66 4.45 12.58 -16.77
N HIS A 67 4.04 11.33 -16.97
CA HIS A 67 2.65 10.91 -16.95
C HIS A 67 2.40 10.07 -15.71
N PHE A 68 1.44 10.49 -14.87
CA PHE A 68 1.04 9.78 -13.67
C PHE A 68 -0.26 9.03 -13.92
N TYR A 69 -0.25 7.73 -13.64
CA TYR A 69 -1.34 6.84 -14.02
C TYR A 69 -2.46 6.72 -12.98
N GLY A 70 -2.44 7.49 -11.88
CA GLY A 70 -3.38 7.31 -10.78
C GLY A 70 -3.18 5.96 -10.12
N ASP A 71 -4.22 5.12 -10.01
CA ASP A 71 -4.13 3.80 -9.36
C ASP A 71 -3.92 3.89 -7.84
N SER A 72 -4.62 4.85 -7.22
CA SER A 72 -4.83 4.85 -5.78
C SER A 72 -5.66 3.63 -5.39
N LEU A 73 -5.31 2.97 -4.28
CA LEU A 73 -5.97 1.73 -3.88
C LEU A 73 -5.86 1.49 -2.38
N LEU A 74 -6.82 0.74 -1.84
CA LEU A 74 -6.77 0.15 -0.51
C LEU A 74 -6.47 -1.35 -0.64
N ALA A 75 -5.38 -1.80 -0.02
CA ALA A 75 -5.10 -3.22 0.16
C ALA A 75 -5.43 -3.66 1.59
N SER A 76 -6.10 -4.80 1.72
CA SER A 76 -6.51 -5.42 2.99
C SER A 76 -5.36 -6.14 3.69
N PRO A 77 -5.49 -6.46 5.00
CA PRO A 77 -4.52 -7.27 5.73
C PRO A 77 -4.30 -8.68 5.17
N ASN A 78 -5.19 -9.14 4.29
CA ASN A 78 -5.09 -10.41 3.57
C ASN A 78 -4.49 -10.27 2.16
N GLY A 79 -4.10 -9.06 1.76
CA GLY A 79 -3.48 -8.79 0.45
C GLY A 79 -4.47 -8.61 -0.71
N GLU A 80 -5.76 -8.44 -0.42
CA GLU A 80 -6.80 -8.20 -1.41
C GLU A 80 -6.96 -6.69 -1.66
N VAL A 81 -7.35 -6.29 -2.88
CA VAL A 81 -7.66 -4.89 -3.17
C VAL A 81 -9.15 -4.66 -2.90
N GLU A 82 -9.47 -3.90 -1.86
CA GLU A 82 -10.85 -3.64 -1.44
C GLU A 82 -11.44 -2.42 -2.15
N ALA A 83 -10.61 -1.44 -2.48
CA ALA A 83 -11.03 -0.25 -3.20
C ALA A 83 -9.92 0.23 -4.15
N HIS A 84 -10.32 0.84 -5.27
CA HIS A 84 -9.41 1.21 -6.36
C HIS A 84 -9.94 2.44 -7.11
N LEU A 85 -9.05 3.37 -7.47
CA LEU A 85 -9.35 4.51 -8.34
C LEU A 85 -8.57 4.42 -9.66
N GLY A 86 -9.15 5.01 -10.70
CA GLY A 86 -8.58 5.07 -12.04
C GLY A 86 -7.50 6.13 -12.19
N ASN A 87 -7.50 6.76 -13.38
CA ASN A 87 -6.60 7.85 -13.76
C ASN A 87 -7.33 9.20 -13.88
N SER A 88 -8.53 9.29 -13.32
CA SER A 88 -9.38 10.49 -13.27
C SER A 88 -9.39 11.14 -11.90
N GLU A 89 -9.84 12.39 -11.82
CA GLU A 89 -10.05 13.08 -10.55
C GLU A 89 -11.23 12.46 -9.80
N GLU A 90 -10.93 11.82 -8.67
CA GLU A 90 -11.87 11.01 -7.92
C GLU A 90 -11.56 11.08 -6.41
N LEU A 91 -12.56 10.83 -5.58
CA LEU A 91 -12.44 10.72 -4.13
C LEU A 91 -12.81 9.31 -3.69
N MET A 92 -11.91 8.65 -2.95
CA MET A 92 -12.17 7.37 -2.31
C MET A 92 -12.35 7.59 -0.81
N ILE A 93 -13.48 7.13 -0.27
CA ILE A 93 -13.74 7.05 1.17
C ILE A 93 -13.86 5.57 1.52
N VAL A 94 -13.12 5.13 2.53
CA VAL A 94 -13.07 3.73 2.97
C VAL A 94 -13.18 3.67 4.49
N ASP A 95 -13.89 2.65 4.96
CA ASP A 95 -13.94 2.30 6.38
C ASP A 95 -12.98 1.14 6.63
N LEU A 96 -12.10 1.30 7.62
CA LEU A 96 -11.12 0.26 7.98
C LEU A 96 -11.62 -0.51 9.19
N ASP A 97 -11.67 -1.83 9.10
CA ASP A 97 -12.08 -2.69 10.20
C ASP A 97 -10.86 -3.16 11.02
N HIS A 98 -10.80 -2.70 12.26
CA HIS A 98 -9.77 -3.12 13.21
C HIS A 98 -9.83 -4.62 13.55
N GLU A 99 -11.02 -5.23 13.55
CA GLU A 99 -11.15 -6.66 13.84
C GLU A 99 -10.61 -7.52 12.71
N ALA A 100 -10.77 -7.11 11.45
CA ALA A 100 -10.14 -7.77 10.31
C ALA A 100 -8.60 -7.81 10.42
N VAL A 101 -7.98 -6.73 10.89
CA VAL A 101 -6.53 -6.69 11.14
C VAL A 101 -6.12 -7.67 12.23
N LYS A 102 -6.84 -7.69 13.35
CA LYS A 102 -6.57 -8.64 14.45
C LYS A 102 -6.74 -10.08 13.99
N GLU A 103 -7.78 -10.36 13.22
CA GLU A 103 -8.05 -11.68 12.68
C GLU A 103 -6.91 -12.14 11.75
N ALA A 104 -6.50 -11.30 10.80
CA ALA A 104 -5.38 -11.62 9.92
C ALA A 104 -4.09 -11.93 10.69
N ARG A 105 -3.76 -11.11 11.70
CA ARG A 105 -2.61 -11.36 12.59
C ARG A 105 -2.71 -12.70 13.31
N ARG A 106 -3.88 -13.04 13.87
CA ARG A 106 -4.12 -14.33 14.54
C ARG A 106 -4.04 -15.52 13.60
N ASN A 107 -4.60 -15.40 12.40
CA ASN A 107 -4.68 -16.49 11.44
C ASN A 107 -3.31 -16.84 10.84
N TRP A 108 -2.50 -15.83 10.51
CA TRP A 108 -1.21 -16.02 9.86
C TRP A 108 -0.04 -16.15 10.84
N GLY A 109 -0.06 -15.42 11.97
CA GLY A 109 0.93 -15.54 13.04
C GLY A 109 2.37 -15.19 12.64
N PHE A 110 2.57 -14.35 11.61
CA PHE A 110 3.90 -14.04 11.06
C PHE A 110 4.83 -13.41 12.11
N LYS A 111 4.31 -12.50 12.93
CA LYS A 111 5.09 -11.80 13.96
C LYS A 111 5.56 -12.76 15.05
N GLU A 112 4.68 -13.65 15.48
CA GLU A 112 4.95 -14.68 16.48
C GLU A 112 6.01 -15.65 15.97
N ALA A 113 5.94 -16.04 14.69
CA ALA A 113 6.92 -16.90 14.06
C ALA A 113 8.33 -16.29 14.02
N ILE A 114 8.44 -14.97 13.83
CA ILE A 114 9.72 -14.24 13.86
C ILE A 114 10.26 -14.16 15.29
N SER A 115 9.41 -13.83 16.29
CA SER A 115 9.85 -13.67 17.69
C SER A 115 10.35 -14.96 18.37
N LYS A 116 10.02 -16.13 17.80
CA LYS A 116 10.41 -17.45 18.32
C LYS A 116 11.75 -17.95 17.76
N ARG A 117 12.37 -17.21 16.84
CA ARG A 117 13.70 -17.50 16.29
C ARG A 117 14.76 -16.69 17.00
#